data_AF-A0A5C5RB38-F1
#
_entry.id   AF-A0A5C5RB38-F1
#
_cell.length_a   1.000
_cell.length_b   1.000
_cell.length_c   1.000
_cell.angle_alpha   90.00
_cell.angle_beta   90.00
_cell.angle_gamma   90.00
#
_symmetry.space_group_name_H-M   'P 1'
#
loop_
_entity.id
_entity.type
_entity.pdbx_description
1 polymer ?
#
loop_
_entity_poly.entity_id
_entity_poly.type
_entity_poly.pdbx_seq_one_letter_code
_entity_poly.pdbx_strand_id
1 'polypeptide(L)'
;RLVLRTAATVIELEALPTKRAYAGLPALPDGAYDLLVDGLPAGRTTVPEGNVDTVVDMVTQEAEFTEGPSGVARFTGLPAGRKDVEIWLPHNEITELIALRTDAPVAPQAPRERRWLHHGSSISHGSGAAHPTGTWPAIAAQAGGVDLVNLGFGGSALLDPFVARAIRDTVADLISL
;
A
#
# COMPACT_ATOMS: atom_id res chain seq x y z
N ARG A 1 -2.62 1.34 -4.38
CA ARG A 1 -3.15 2.68 -4.00
C ARG A 1 -4.56 2.85 -4.55
N LEU A 2 -5.41 3.65 -3.91
CA LEU A 2 -6.68 4.12 -4.47
C LEU A 2 -6.50 5.54 -5.01
N VAL A 3 -7.05 5.83 -6.18
CA VAL A 3 -6.95 7.15 -6.84
C VAL A 3 -8.34 7.62 -7.23
N LEU A 4 -8.72 8.81 -6.78
CA LEU A 4 -10.07 9.36 -6.98
C LEU A 4 -10.04 10.87 -7.07
N ARG A 5 -11.07 11.44 -7.70
CA ARG A 5 -11.34 12.88 -7.73
C ARG A 5 -12.56 13.19 -6.88
N THR A 6 -12.45 14.14 -5.96
CA THR A 6 -13.55 14.51 -5.05
C THR A 6 -13.43 15.93 -4.52
N ALA A 7 -14.54 16.49 -4.01
CA ALA A 7 -14.56 17.70 -3.21
C ALA A 7 -14.55 17.43 -1.69
N ALA A 8 -14.46 16.16 -1.29
CA ALA A 8 -14.60 15.70 0.10
C ALA A 8 -13.59 16.35 1.04
N THR A 9 -14.03 16.78 2.22
CA THR A 9 -13.14 17.28 3.27
C THR A 9 -12.84 16.20 4.32
N VAL A 10 -13.61 15.11 4.29
CA VAL A 10 -13.44 13.92 5.11
C VAL A 10 -13.46 12.67 4.22
N ILE A 11 -12.47 11.80 4.39
CA ILE A 11 -12.37 10.52 3.69
C ILE A 11 -12.09 9.43 4.71
N GLU A 12 -12.87 8.36 4.66
CA GLU A 12 -12.72 7.18 5.49
C GLU A 12 -12.60 5.94 4.62
N LEU A 13 -11.52 5.21 4.82
CA LEU A 13 -11.32 3.90 4.21
C LEU A 13 -11.41 2.83 5.30
N GLU A 14 -12.48 2.05 5.27
CA GLU A 14 -12.60 0.86 6.10
C GLU A 14 -11.79 -0.28 5.47
N ALA A 15 -10.93 -0.88 6.27
CA ALA A 15 -10.05 -1.96 5.85
C ALA A 15 -9.88 -2.98 6.98
N LEU A 16 -9.60 -4.22 6.58
CA LEU A 16 -9.15 -5.28 7.48
C LEU A 16 -7.68 -5.57 7.14
N PRO A 17 -6.73 -5.12 7.97
CA PRO A 17 -5.34 -5.46 7.77
C PRO A 17 -5.05 -6.87 8.30
N THR A 18 -4.13 -7.59 7.65
CA THR A 18 -3.51 -8.79 8.20
C THR A 18 -2.03 -8.52 8.42
N LYS A 19 -1.64 -8.47 9.70
CA LYS A 19 -0.31 -8.07 10.17
C LYS A 19 0.54 -9.30 10.46
N ARG A 20 1.84 -9.19 10.21
CA ARG A 20 2.80 -10.23 10.57
C ARG A 20 3.30 -9.99 12.00
N ALA A 21 3.29 -11.02 12.82
CA ALA A 21 3.95 -11.05 14.12
C ALA A 21 4.93 -12.22 14.22
N TYR A 22 5.79 -12.19 15.23
CA TYR A 22 6.78 -13.24 15.48
C TYR A 22 6.75 -13.60 16.96
N ALA A 23 6.57 -14.88 17.27
CA ALA A 23 6.47 -15.35 18.65
C ALA A 23 7.73 -14.96 19.45
N GLY A 24 7.51 -14.34 20.62
CA GLY A 24 8.59 -13.89 21.51
C GLY A 24 9.29 -12.58 21.09
N LEU A 25 8.89 -11.95 19.98
CA LEU A 25 9.38 -10.62 19.58
C LEU A 25 8.32 -9.54 19.83
N PRO A 26 8.73 -8.27 19.99
CA PRO A 26 7.80 -7.15 20.04
C PRO A 26 6.94 -7.06 18.78
N ALA A 27 5.71 -6.56 18.93
CA ALA A 27 4.83 -6.27 17.80
C ALA A 27 5.50 -5.29 16.82
N LEU A 28 5.33 -5.55 15.53
CA LEU A 28 5.73 -4.60 14.50
C LEU A 28 4.78 -3.39 14.51
N PRO A 29 5.25 -2.21 14.07
CA PRO A 29 4.37 -1.06 13.89
C PRO A 29 3.24 -1.36 12.90
N ASP A 30 2.08 -0.74 13.13
CA ASP A 30 0.95 -0.81 12.20
C ASP A 30 1.33 -0.30 10.80
N GLY A 31 0.68 -0.86 9.78
CA GLY A 31 0.74 -0.31 8.44
C GLY A 31 0.24 1.14 8.37
N ALA A 32 1.02 1.99 7.70
CA ALA A 32 0.67 3.38 7.47
C ALA A 32 -0.08 3.56 6.14
N TYR A 33 -1.14 4.36 6.19
CA TYR A 33 -1.89 4.85 5.04
C TYR A 33 -1.47 6.30 4.79
N ASP A 34 -0.85 6.58 3.65
CA ASP A 34 -0.53 7.95 3.24
C ASP A 34 -1.63 8.51 2.33
N LEU A 35 -2.05 9.75 2.56
CA LEU A 35 -2.96 10.48 1.69
C LEU A 35 -2.22 11.63 1.01
N LEU A 36 -2.34 11.70 -0.31
CA LEU A 36 -1.84 12.80 -1.12
C LEU A 36 -3.02 13.55 -1.75
N VAL A 37 -2.90 14.87 -1.81
CA VAL A 37 -3.79 15.76 -2.56
C VAL A 37 -2.99 16.40 -3.68
N ASP A 38 -3.43 16.21 -4.92
CA ASP A 38 -2.77 16.74 -6.12
C ASP A 38 -1.26 16.40 -6.17
N GLY A 39 -0.91 15.20 -5.70
CA GLY A 39 0.46 14.69 -5.64
C GLY A 39 1.28 15.16 -4.43
N LEU A 40 0.73 15.96 -3.52
CA LEU A 40 1.40 16.46 -2.32
C LEU A 40 0.89 15.75 -1.06
N PRO A 41 1.77 15.41 -0.08
CA PRO A 41 1.33 14.81 1.19
C PRO A 41 0.31 15.69 1.92
N ALA A 42 -0.82 15.10 2.32
CA ALA A 42 -1.93 15.80 2.97
C ALA A 42 -2.50 15.06 4.18
N GLY A 43 -2.00 13.88 4.52
CA GLY A 43 -2.34 13.17 5.75
C GLY A 43 -1.69 11.80 5.86
N ARG A 44 -1.65 11.28 7.07
CA ARG A 44 -1.24 9.90 7.37
C ARG A 44 -2.05 9.38 8.54
N THR A 45 -2.41 8.11 8.48
CA THR A 45 -3.10 7.41 9.57
C THR A 45 -2.76 5.92 9.54
N THR A 46 -3.24 5.16 10.52
CA THR A 46 -3.08 3.70 10.62
C THR A 46 -4.42 3.04 10.94
N VAL A 47 -4.48 1.71 10.81
CA VAL A 47 -5.58 0.89 11.35
C VAL A 47 -4.97 -0.02 12.43
N PRO A 48 -5.19 0.26 13.73
CA PRO A 48 -4.47 -0.43 14.82
C PRO A 48 -4.86 -1.89 15.05
N GLU A 49 -6.13 -2.24 14.84
CA GLU A 49 -6.61 -3.62 14.99
C GLU A 49 -6.47 -4.40 13.66
N GLY A 50 -6.97 -5.63 13.63
CA GLY A 50 -7.06 -6.47 12.44
C GLY A 50 -6.59 -7.90 12.70
N ASN A 51 -6.48 -8.66 11.62
CA ASN A 51 -5.95 -10.02 11.71
C ASN A 51 -4.45 -9.99 12.02
N VAL A 52 -3.97 -11.03 12.69
CA VAL A 52 -2.55 -11.22 12.99
C VAL A 52 -2.13 -12.64 12.60
N ASP A 53 -1.12 -12.73 11.75
CA ASP A 53 -0.45 -13.97 11.38
C ASP A 53 0.88 -14.06 12.16
N THR A 54 0.89 -14.86 13.23
CA THR A 54 2.03 -14.96 14.15
C THR A 54 2.90 -16.13 13.77
N VAL A 55 4.10 -15.86 13.26
CA VAL A 55 5.08 -16.91 12.97
C VAL A 55 5.59 -17.49 14.30
N VAL A 56 5.33 -18.78 14.52
CA VAL A 56 5.73 -19.51 15.72
C VAL A 56 7.04 -20.29 15.52
N ASP A 57 7.36 -20.64 14.28
CA ASP A 57 8.64 -21.26 13.91
C ASP A 57 9.22 -20.56 12.67
N MET A 58 10.39 -19.94 12.84
CA MET A 58 11.07 -19.17 11.79
C MET A 58 11.72 -20.05 10.72
N VAL A 59 12.03 -21.30 11.05
CA VAL A 59 12.68 -22.26 10.15
C VAL A 59 11.64 -22.87 9.22
N THR A 60 10.53 -23.37 9.78
CA THR A 60 9.44 -23.98 8.99
C THR A 60 8.48 -22.95 8.41
N GLN A 61 8.51 -21.72 8.92
CA GLN A 61 7.54 -20.65 8.61
C GLN A 61 6.11 -20.99 9.07
N GLU A 62 5.96 -21.89 10.06
CA GLU A 62 4.67 -22.16 10.68
C GLU A 62 4.14 -20.91 11.38
N ALA A 63 2.85 -20.62 11.18
CA ALA A 63 2.19 -19.45 11.72
C ALA A 63 0.79 -19.74 12.23
N GLU A 64 0.41 -19.04 13.29
CA GLU A 64 -0.91 -19.06 13.90
C GLU A 64 -1.68 -17.80 13.50
N PHE A 65 -2.86 -18.00 12.91
CA PHE A 65 -3.73 -16.91 12.48
C PHE A 65 -4.76 -16.57 13.56
N THR A 66 -4.82 -15.29 13.94
CA THR A 66 -5.84 -14.73 14.84
C THR A 66 -6.67 -13.70 14.09
N GLU A 67 -7.98 -13.90 14.05
CA GLU A 67 -8.92 -12.95 13.46
C GLU A 67 -9.06 -11.70 14.34
N GLY A 68 -9.20 -10.55 13.70
CA GLY A 68 -9.52 -9.29 14.35
C GLY A 68 -10.55 -8.47 13.57
N PRO A 69 -11.07 -7.39 14.17
CA PRO A 69 -12.06 -6.55 13.54
C PRO A 69 -11.45 -5.69 12.41
N SER A 70 -12.29 -5.29 11.46
CA SER A 70 -11.95 -4.18 10.56
C SER A 70 -11.80 -2.87 11.33
N GLY A 71 -11.10 -1.91 10.74
CA GLY A 71 -10.99 -0.55 11.26
C GLY A 71 -11.00 0.49 10.15
N VAL A 72 -10.89 1.76 10.54
CA VAL A 72 -11.07 2.89 9.61
C VAL A 72 -9.81 3.76 9.57
N ALA A 73 -9.18 3.81 8.40
CA ALA A 73 -8.20 4.85 8.07
C ALA A 73 -8.96 6.15 7.76
N ARG A 74 -9.02 7.05 8.74
CA ARG A 74 -9.76 8.31 8.65
C ARG A 74 -8.83 9.50 8.39
N PHE A 75 -9.21 10.31 7.40
CA PHE A 75 -8.57 11.58 7.03
C PHE A 75 -9.59 12.71 7.13
N THR A 76 -9.24 13.80 7.82
CA THR A 76 -10.10 14.97 8.03
C THR A 76 -9.35 16.26 7.74
N GLY A 77 -10.08 17.37 7.60
CA GLY A 77 -9.47 18.68 7.37
C GLY A 77 -8.84 18.83 5.99
N LEU A 78 -9.27 18.03 5.01
CA LEU A 78 -8.76 18.14 3.64
C LEU A 78 -9.27 19.44 2.98
N PRO A 79 -8.49 20.06 2.07
CA PRO A 79 -8.89 21.29 1.41
C PRO A 79 -10.25 21.16 0.71
N ALA A 80 -11.11 22.18 0.82
CA ALA A 80 -12.36 22.21 0.07
C ALA A 80 -12.13 22.38 -1.44
N GLY A 81 -13.11 21.98 -2.24
CA GLY A 81 -13.05 22.06 -3.70
C GLY A 81 -12.54 20.78 -4.36
N ARG A 82 -12.73 20.67 -5.68
CA ARG A 82 -12.36 19.48 -6.46
C ARG A 82 -10.84 19.34 -6.49
N LYS A 83 -10.37 18.15 -6.14
CA LYS A 83 -8.96 17.77 -6.08
C LYS A 83 -8.78 16.29 -6.44
N ASP A 84 -7.57 15.93 -6.82
CA ASP A 84 -7.14 14.55 -6.96
C ASP A 84 -6.62 14.03 -5.63
N VAL A 85 -7.06 12.84 -5.24
CA VAL A 85 -6.69 12.19 -3.98
C VAL A 85 -6.08 10.83 -4.31
N GLU A 86 -4.91 10.58 -3.73
CA GLU A 86 -4.28 9.26 -3.72
C GLU A 86 -4.19 8.73 -2.28
N ILE A 87 -4.73 7.54 -2.02
CA ILE A 87 -4.54 6.81 -0.77
C ILE A 87 -3.57 5.67 -1.04
N TRP A 88 -2.36 5.80 -0.52
CA TRP A 88 -1.34 4.75 -0.58
C TRP A 88 -1.57 3.78 0.57
N LEU A 89 -1.67 2.50 0.22
CA LEU A 89 -1.89 1.41 1.16
C LEU A 89 -0.56 1.01 1.81
N PRO A 90 -0.58 0.48 3.04
CA PRO A 90 0.59 -0.11 3.68
C PRO A 90 1.31 -1.10 2.77
N HIS A 91 2.64 -1.09 2.82
CA HIS A 91 3.50 -2.02 2.07
C HIS A 91 3.97 -3.21 2.92
N ASN A 92 3.69 -3.18 4.22
CA ASN A 92 4.21 -4.11 5.22
C ASN A 92 3.13 -5.00 5.86
N GLU A 93 1.89 -4.92 5.36
CA GLU A 93 0.76 -5.75 5.76
C GLU A 93 -0.12 -6.05 4.54
N ILE A 94 -0.95 -7.08 4.62
CA ILE A 94 -2.02 -7.31 3.65
C ILE A 94 -3.18 -6.39 4.03
N THR A 95 -3.81 -5.76 3.04
CA THR A 95 -4.96 -4.86 3.28
C THR A 95 -6.17 -5.33 2.47
N GLU A 96 -7.22 -5.76 3.16
CA GLU A 96 -8.53 -5.99 2.55
C GLU A 96 -9.34 -4.69 2.61
N LEU A 97 -9.90 -4.25 1.47
CA LEU A 97 -10.67 -3.02 1.38
C LEU A 97 -12.16 -3.32 1.51
N ILE A 98 -12.83 -2.71 2.48
CA ILE A 98 -14.24 -3.01 2.81
C ILE A 98 -15.17 -1.91 2.28
N ALA A 99 -14.91 -0.66 2.65
CA ALA A 99 -15.77 0.46 2.27
C ALA A 99 -14.99 1.78 2.17
N LEU A 100 -15.37 2.62 1.21
CA LEU A 100 -14.93 4.00 1.11
C LEU A 100 -16.12 4.92 1.43
N ARG A 101 -15.96 5.78 2.43
CA ARG A 101 -16.98 6.77 2.83
C ARG A 101 -16.41 8.17 2.73
N THR A 102 -17.18 9.08 2.13
CA THR A 102 -16.78 10.47 1.89
C THR A 102 -17.96 11.40 2.11
N ASP A 103 -17.69 12.64 2.51
CA ASP A 103 -18.71 13.70 2.68
C ASP A 103 -19.06 14.42 1.37
N ALA A 104 -18.46 14.02 0.25
CA ALA A 104 -18.80 14.48 -1.09
C ALA A 104 -18.66 13.34 -2.12
N PRO A 105 -19.31 13.43 -3.30
CA PRO A 105 -19.18 12.41 -4.35
C PRO A 105 -17.74 12.16 -4.78
N VAL A 106 -17.47 10.92 -5.18
CA VAL A 106 -16.18 10.47 -5.72
C VAL A 106 -16.34 10.09 -7.20
N ALA A 107 -15.32 10.38 -7.98
CA ALA A 107 -15.19 9.93 -9.36
C ALA A 107 -13.83 9.25 -9.56
N PRO A 108 -13.72 8.24 -10.45
CA PRO A 108 -12.43 7.67 -10.79
C PRO A 108 -11.55 8.72 -11.49
N GLN A 109 -10.25 8.68 -11.23
CA GLN A 109 -9.26 9.45 -11.98
C GLN A 109 -8.68 8.57 -13.11
N ALA A 110 -8.34 9.18 -14.24
CA ALA A 110 -7.59 8.49 -15.27
C ALA A 110 -6.23 8.04 -14.73
N PRO A 111 -5.76 6.82 -15.05
CA PRO A 111 -4.41 6.39 -14.68
C PRO A 111 -3.37 7.31 -15.32
N ARG A 112 -2.16 7.36 -14.76
CA ARG A 112 -1.04 8.05 -15.40
C ARG A 112 -0.73 7.38 -16.74
N GLU A 113 -0.24 8.16 -17.70
CA GLU A 113 0.02 7.69 -19.06
C GLU A 113 1.12 6.63 -19.12
N ARG A 114 2.15 6.76 -18.27
CA ARG A 114 3.31 5.86 -18.25
C ARG A 114 3.32 5.01 -16.99
N ARG A 115 3.63 3.72 -17.17
CA ARG A 115 3.73 2.74 -16.10
C ARG A 115 5.13 2.14 -16.02
N TRP A 116 5.70 2.20 -14.83
CA TRP A 116 6.94 1.54 -14.48
C TRP A 116 6.63 0.33 -13.60
N LEU A 117 7.02 -0.85 -14.09
CA LEU A 117 7.03 -2.07 -13.31
C LEU A 117 8.45 -2.32 -12.80
N HIS A 118 8.56 -2.52 -11.49
CA HIS A 118 9.83 -2.89 -10.87
C HIS A 118 9.70 -4.22 -10.15
N HIS A 119 10.49 -5.20 -10.54
CA HIS A 119 10.73 -6.41 -9.77
C HIS A 119 11.97 -6.22 -8.90
N GLY A 120 11.91 -6.66 -7.63
CA GLY A 120 13.05 -6.52 -6.74
C GLY A 120 12.88 -7.28 -5.42
N SER A 121 13.80 -7.05 -4.49
CA SER A 121 13.85 -7.75 -3.20
C SER A 121 13.01 -7.06 -2.11
N SER A 122 13.26 -7.42 -0.85
CA SER A 122 12.74 -6.71 0.33
C SER A 122 13.04 -5.21 0.31
N ILE A 123 14.16 -4.79 -0.28
CA ILE A 123 14.55 -3.37 -0.36
C ILE A 123 13.57 -2.61 -1.26
N SER A 124 13.24 -3.17 -2.43
CA SER A 124 12.24 -2.63 -3.34
C SER A 124 10.83 -2.72 -2.78
N HIS A 125 10.52 -3.80 -2.05
CA HIS A 125 9.25 -3.94 -1.36
C HIS A 125 9.01 -2.79 -0.36
N GLY A 126 10.08 -2.28 0.25
CA GLY A 126 10.03 -1.17 1.21
C GLY A 126 10.52 -1.53 2.60
N SER A 127 11.23 -2.64 2.79
CA SER A 127 11.79 -3.01 4.10
C SER A 127 12.61 -1.87 4.69
N GLY A 128 12.24 -1.43 5.88
CA GLY A 128 12.83 -0.29 6.57
C GLY A 128 12.23 1.08 6.23
N ALA A 129 11.33 1.18 5.25
CA ALA A 129 10.57 2.40 5.00
C ALA A 129 9.48 2.58 6.07
N ALA A 130 9.35 3.80 6.60
CA ALA A 130 8.38 4.09 7.65
C ALA A 130 6.93 4.17 7.16
N HIS A 131 6.72 4.39 5.86
CA HIS A 131 5.40 4.62 5.25
C HIS A 131 5.45 4.35 3.74
N PRO A 132 4.32 4.05 3.07
CA PRO A 132 4.33 3.52 1.70
C PRO A 132 4.86 4.50 0.65
N THR A 133 4.62 5.81 0.80
CA THR A 133 5.18 6.83 -0.12
C THR A 133 6.67 7.07 0.07
N GLY A 134 7.25 6.56 1.17
CA GLY A 134 8.67 6.67 1.49
C GLY A 134 9.51 5.49 0.99
N THR A 135 8.91 4.48 0.38
CA THR A 135 9.66 3.41 -0.28
C THR A 135 10.43 3.99 -1.48
N TRP A 136 11.66 3.55 -1.72
CA TRP A 136 12.47 4.13 -2.79
C TRP A 136 11.80 4.03 -4.18
N PRO A 137 11.06 2.96 -4.55
CA PRO A 137 10.37 2.94 -5.83
C PRO A 137 9.20 3.93 -5.86
N ALA A 138 8.49 4.14 -4.75
CA ALA A 138 7.43 5.14 -4.69
C ALA A 138 7.98 6.57 -4.82
N ILE A 139 9.12 6.87 -4.21
CA ILE A 139 9.82 8.16 -4.36
C ILE A 139 10.24 8.37 -5.82
N ALA A 140 10.90 7.38 -6.43
CA ALA A 140 11.36 7.46 -7.81
C ALA A 140 10.18 7.60 -8.80
N ALA A 141 9.09 6.85 -8.59
CA ALA A 141 7.91 6.92 -9.43
C ALA A 141 7.21 8.28 -9.35
N GLN A 142 7.11 8.87 -8.15
CA GLN A 142 6.57 10.21 -7.97
C GLN A 142 7.44 11.26 -8.65
N ALA A 143 8.77 11.20 -8.46
CA ALA A 143 9.71 12.10 -9.12
C ALA A 143 9.68 11.99 -10.65
N GLY A 144 9.48 10.76 -11.17
CA GLY A 144 9.36 10.49 -12.60
C GLY A 144 7.98 10.72 -13.20
N GLY A 145 6.95 11.01 -12.38
CA GLY A 145 5.58 11.19 -12.85
C GLY A 145 4.95 9.93 -13.47
N VAL A 146 5.35 8.74 -13.02
CA VAL A 146 4.88 7.44 -13.56
C VAL A 146 3.99 6.67 -12.58
N ASP A 147 3.15 5.78 -13.11
CA ASP A 147 2.41 4.78 -12.32
C ASP A 147 3.35 3.64 -11.93
N LEU A 148 3.38 3.27 -10.65
CA LEU A 148 4.28 2.23 -10.14
C LEU A 148 3.53 0.92 -9.98
N VAL A 149 4.10 -0.16 -10.53
CA VAL A 149 3.81 -1.54 -10.16
C VAL A 149 5.03 -2.09 -9.43
N ASN A 150 4.95 -2.16 -8.11
CA ASN A 150 6.04 -2.68 -7.27
C ASN A 150 5.86 -4.18 -7.04
N LEU A 151 6.67 -4.99 -7.72
CA LEU A 151 6.82 -6.43 -7.51
C LEU A 151 8.08 -6.72 -6.68
N GLY A 152 8.26 -5.97 -5.59
CA GLY A 152 9.26 -6.24 -4.58
C GLY A 152 8.85 -7.40 -3.68
N PHE A 153 9.63 -8.48 -3.64
CA PHE A 153 9.34 -9.66 -2.83
C PHE A 153 10.42 -9.87 -1.76
N GLY A 154 10.03 -9.70 -0.49
CA GLY A 154 10.93 -9.95 0.64
C GLY A 154 11.33 -11.42 0.73
N GLY A 155 12.64 -11.71 0.61
CA GLY A 155 13.18 -13.06 0.69
C GLY A 155 12.81 -14.00 -0.46
N SER A 156 12.02 -13.54 -1.45
CA SER A 156 11.44 -14.40 -2.49
C SER A 156 11.55 -13.81 -3.91
N ALA A 157 12.48 -12.88 -4.13
CA ALA A 157 12.76 -12.30 -5.44
C ALA A 157 13.69 -13.21 -6.27
N LEU A 158 13.23 -14.41 -6.62
CA LEU A 158 14.07 -15.50 -7.13
C LEU A 158 13.97 -15.71 -8.65
N LEU A 159 13.43 -14.71 -9.38
CA LEU A 159 13.23 -14.77 -10.83
C LEU A 159 12.39 -15.97 -11.27
N ASP A 160 11.39 -16.31 -10.45
CA ASP A 160 10.51 -17.43 -10.72
C ASP A 160 9.82 -17.30 -12.09
N PRO A 161 9.75 -18.38 -12.89
CA PRO A 161 9.12 -18.31 -14.20
C PRO A 161 7.65 -17.86 -14.17
N PHE A 162 6.94 -18.07 -13.07
CA PHE A 162 5.56 -17.58 -12.91
C PHE A 162 5.51 -16.07 -12.66
N VAL A 163 6.47 -15.50 -11.93
CA VAL A 163 6.61 -14.05 -11.78
C VAL A 163 6.98 -13.43 -13.13
N ALA A 164 7.91 -14.03 -13.88
CA ALA A 164 8.26 -13.55 -15.22
C ALA A 164 7.05 -13.53 -16.17
N ARG A 165 6.15 -14.53 -16.09
CA ARG A 165 4.88 -14.52 -16.85
C ARG A 165 3.94 -13.42 -16.39
N ALA A 166 3.83 -13.19 -15.08
CA ALA A 166 3.03 -12.08 -14.55
C ALA A 166 3.56 -10.72 -15.03
N ILE A 167 4.89 -10.53 -15.08
CA ILE A 167 5.53 -9.33 -15.63
C ILE A 167 5.17 -9.17 -17.11
N ARG A 168 5.31 -10.23 -17.92
CA ARG A 168 4.96 -10.22 -19.35
C ARG A 168 3.50 -9.82 -19.58
N ASP A 169 2.58 -10.30 -18.74
CA ASP A 169 1.14 -10.08 -18.89
C ASP A 169 0.66 -8.76 -18.27
N THR A 170 1.55 -8.02 -17.59
CA THR A 170 1.27 -6.72 -17.00
C THR A 170 1.66 -5.60 -17.97
N VAL A 171 0.75 -4.66 -18.24
CA VAL A 171 1.05 -3.46 -19.02
C VAL A 171 2.17 -2.68 -18.33
N ALA A 172 3.26 -2.39 -19.04
CA ALA A 172 4.37 -1.58 -18.54
C ALA A 172 5.10 -0.89 -19.71
N ASP A 173 5.45 0.38 -19.54
CA ASP A 173 6.26 1.16 -20.49
C ASP A 173 7.76 1.08 -20.15
N LEU A 174 8.06 0.76 -18.89
CA LEU A 174 9.41 0.52 -18.38
C LEU A 174 9.39 -0.67 -17.43
N ILE A 175 10.36 -1.57 -17.58
CA ILE A 175 10.58 -2.71 -16.68
C ILE A 175 12.01 -2.61 -16.13
N SER A 176 12.16 -2.74 -14.81
CA SER A 176 13.44 -2.96 -14.15
C SER A 176 13.37 -4.18 -13.24
N LEU A 177 14.46 -4.97 -13.21
CA LEU A 177 14.56 -6.25 -12.50
C LEU A 177 15.64 -6.21 -11.41
#